data_AF-A0A523U6Y2-F1
#
_entry.id   AF-A0A523U6Y2-F1
#
_cell.length_a   1.000
_cell.length_b   1.000
_cell.length_c   1.000
_cell.angle_alpha   90.00
_cell.angle_beta   90.00
_cell.angle_gamma   90.00
#
_symmetry.space_group_name_H-M   'P 1'
#
loop_
_entity.id
_entity.type
_entity.pdbx_description
1 polymer ?
#
loop_
_entity_poly.entity_id
_entity_poly.type
_entity_poly.pdbx_seq_one_letter_code
_entity_poly.pdbx_strand_id
1 'polypeptide(L)'
;MAKPELRIVLQTGPFTPPDSLVLDLEATSDIQIDQRRLGASFRGGGGAAFIVVTTAADNIATLADILHRHTKRLKEKGGDNLFLLSGARINTDEEVIGFRDVQCQKQVSLKGKSQGEIGEILEEDAGG
;
A
#
# COMPACT_ATOMS: atom_id res chain seq x y z
N MET A 1 19.69 18.08 -8.91
CA MET A 1 18.37 17.68 -9.43
C MET A 1 17.71 16.84 -8.37
N ALA A 2 16.52 17.22 -7.89
CA ALA A 2 15.75 16.33 -7.02
C ALA A 2 15.32 15.12 -7.84
N LYS A 3 15.51 13.91 -7.30
CA LYS A 3 15.01 12.70 -7.95
C LYS A 3 13.47 12.74 -7.94
N PRO A 4 12.80 12.30 -9.02
CA PRO A 4 11.35 12.17 -9.00
C PRO A 4 10.95 11.24 -7.85
N GLU A 5 9.96 11.68 -7.07
CA GLU A 5 9.46 10.99 -5.88
C GLU A 5 8.17 10.27 -6.26
N LEU A 6 8.08 9.00 -5.86
CA LEU A 6 6.88 8.18 -5.93
C LEU A 6 6.21 8.20 -4.56
N ARG A 7 4.94 8.60 -4.54
CA ARG A 7 4.10 8.54 -3.35
C ARG A 7 2.84 7.72 -3.64
N ILE A 8 2.72 6.56 -3.03
CA ILE A 8 1.56 5.68 -3.17
C ILE A 8 0.81 5.50 -1.85
N VAL A 9 -0.45 5.10 -1.92
CA VAL A 9 -1.23 4.69 -0.75
C VAL A 9 -1.68 3.26 -0.93
N LEU A 10 -1.32 2.41 0.04
CA LEU A 10 -1.72 1.02 0.10
C LEU A 10 -2.82 0.84 1.14
N GLN A 11 -3.76 -0.05 0.89
CA GLN A 11 -4.79 -0.45 1.84
C GLN A 11 -4.71 -1.95 2.10
N THR A 12 -4.56 -2.33 3.36
CA THR A 12 -4.59 -3.74 3.77
C THR A 12 -6.02 -4.27 3.79
N GLY A 13 -6.16 -5.58 3.61
CA GLY A 13 -7.41 -6.28 3.87
C GLY A 13 -7.73 -6.41 5.37
N PRO A 14 -8.95 -6.87 5.70
CA PRO A 14 -9.48 -6.92 7.07
C PRO A 14 -8.68 -7.81 8.04
N PHE A 15 -7.95 -8.79 7.55
CA PHE A 15 -7.28 -9.81 8.37
C PHE A 15 -5.75 -9.68 8.35
N THR A 16 -5.23 -8.78 7.53
CA THR A 16 -3.82 -8.49 7.40
C THR A 16 -3.39 -7.64 8.60
N PRO A 17 -2.41 -8.10 9.41
CA PRO A 17 -1.91 -7.30 10.51
C PRO A 17 -1.37 -5.97 10.00
N PRO A 18 -1.71 -4.83 10.64
CA PRO A 18 -1.35 -3.49 10.15
C PRO A 18 0.15 -3.33 9.87
N ASP A 19 0.99 -3.93 10.71
CA ASP A 19 2.44 -3.69 10.70
C ASP A 19 3.19 -4.70 9.83
N SER A 20 2.48 -5.72 9.30
CA SER A 20 3.12 -6.82 8.56
C SER A 20 3.79 -6.38 7.26
N LEU A 21 3.24 -5.36 6.58
CA LEU A 21 3.84 -4.77 5.39
C LEU A 21 4.91 -3.72 5.75
N VAL A 22 4.73 -3.00 6.87
CA VAL A 22 5.69 -1.99 7.34
C VAL A 22 7.05 -2.64 7.58
N LEU A 23 7.09 -3.80 8.24
CA LEU A 23 8.34 -4.55 8.45
C LEU A 23 9.05 -4.94 7.15
N ASP A 24 8.32 -5.22 6.08
CA ASP A 24 8.90 -5.54 4.77
C ASP A 24 9.48 -4.29 4.08
N LEU A 25 8.86 -3.13 4.31
CA LEU A 25 9.23 -1.85 3.71
C LEU A 25 10.40 -1.19 4.46
N GLU A 26 10.42 -1.23 5.79
CA GLU A 26 11.48 -0.67 6.65
C GLU A 26 12.84 -1.34 6.44
N ALA A 27 12.87 -2.55 5.89
CA ALA A 27 14.11 -3.20 5.48
C ALA A 27 14.85 -2.45 4.35
N THR A 28 14.23 -1.43 3.74
CA THR A 28 14.80 -0.60 2.66
C THR A 28 15.02 0.83 3.16
N SER A 29 16.27 1.31 3.10
CA SER A 29 16.70 2.60 3.68
C SER A 29 16.07 3.84 3.04
N ASP A 30 15.57 3.71 1.81
CA ASP A 30 15.12 4.81 0.96
C ASP A 30 13.58 4.91 0.88
N ILE A 31 12.87 4.28 1.82
CA ILE A 31 11.41 4.28 1.89
C ILE A 31 10.94 4.99 3.16
N GLN A 32 10.18 6.07 2.99
CA GLN A 32 9.42 6.69 4.07
C GLN A 32 8.03 6.06 4.15
N ILE A 33 7.57 5.80 5.36
CA ILE A 33 6.30 5.11 5.63
C ILE A 33 5.51 5.96 6.62
N ASP A 34 4.25 6.26 6.28
CA ASP A 34 3.24 6.76 7.22
C ASP A 34 2.08 5.77 7.24
N GLN A 35 1.64 5.35 8.43
CA GLN A 35 0.64 4.32 8.61
C GLN A 35 -0.53 4.86 9.42
N ARG A 36 -1.74 4.57 8.94
CA ARG A 36 -2.99 5.01 9.57
C ARG A 36 -3.96 3.85 9.67
N ARG A 37 -4.70 3.80 10.78
CA ARG A 37 -5.62 2.70 11.08
C ARG A 37 -7.04 3.11 10.77
N LEU A 38 -7.82 2.21 10.17
CA LEU A 38 -9.25 2.42 10.04
C LEU A 38 -9.91 2.33 11.42
N GLY A 39 -10.59 3.38 11.86
CA GLY A 39 -11.30 3.44 13.14
C GLY A 39 -12.60 2.61 13.19
N ALA A 40 -12.90 1.89 12.13
CA ALA A 40 -14.07 1.03 11.99
C ALA A 40 -13.65 -0.40 11.64
N SER A 41 -14.45 -1.36 12.08
CA SER A 41 -14.29 -2.76 11.67
C SER A 41 -15.10 -3.07 10.42
N PHE A 42 -14.62 -4.01 9.61
CA PHE A 42 -15.41 -4.55 8.52
C PHE A 42 -16.56 -5.41 9.06
N ARG A 43 -17.65 -5.54 8.28
CA ARG A 43 -18.83 -6.34 8.67
C ARG A 43 -18.51 -7.80 8.99
N GLY A 44 -17.42 -8.36 8.44
CA GLY A 44 -16.93 -9.71 8.71
C GLY A 44 -15.94 -9.83 9.88
N GLY A 45 -15.73 -8.75 10.64
CA GLY A 45 -14.64 -8.64 11.60
C GLY A 45 -13.33 -8.18 10.95
N GLY A 46 -12.39 -7.73 11.78
CA GLY A 46 -11.11 -7.20 11.32
C GLY A 46 -11.14 -5.71 10.97
N GLY A 47 -9.98 -5.16 10.58
CA GLY A 47 -9.78 -3.75 10.28
C GLY A 47 -8.77 -3.56 9.14
N ALA A 48 -8.72 -2.38 8.56
CA ALA A 48 -7.73 -2.04 7.53
C ALA A 48 -6.73 -1.02 8.07
N ALA A 49 -5.52 -1.04 7.49
CA ALA A 49 -4.58 0.04 7.58
C ALA A 49 -4.40 0.67 6.20
N PHE A 50 -4.14 1.98 6.20
CA PHE A 50 -3.71 2.74 5.05
C PHE A 50 -2.24 3.08 5.24
N ILE A 51 -1.39 2.65 4.31
CA ILE A 51 0.06 2.79 4.39
C ILE A 51 0.48 3.69 3.24
N VAL A 52 0.90 4.91 3.57
CA VAL A 52 1.50 5.84 2.63
C VAL A 52 2.97 5.47 2.51
N VAL A 53 3.40 5.18 1.29
CA VAL A 53 4.79 4.84 0.98
C VAL A 53 5.32 5.93 0.08
N THR A 54 6.42 6.57 0.52
CA THR A 54 7.09 7.62 -0.24
C THR A 54 8.53 7.21 -0.48
N THR A 55 8.95 7.15 -1.73
CA THR A 55 10.30 6.70 -2.11
C THR A 55 10.73 7.33 -3.43
N ALA A 56 12.01 7.24 -3.78
CA ALA A 56 12.47 7.71 -5.09
C ALA A 56 11.94 6.79 -6.21
N ALA A 57 11.62 7.36 -7.38
CA ALA A 57 11.01 6.58 -8.47
C ALA A 57 11.93 5.49 -9.05
N ASP A 58 13.25 5.59 -8.83
CA ASP A 58 14.21 4.52 -9.16
C ASP A 58 14.02 3.26 -8.30
N ASN A 59 13.28 3.34 -7.18
CA ASN A 59 12.96 2.21 -6.31
C ASN A 59 11.70 1.43 -6.71
N ILE A 60 11.05 1.76 -7.84
CA ILE A 60 9.84 1.06 -8.29
C ILE A 60 10.04 -0.46 -8.36
N ALA A 61 11.16 -0.92 -8.95
CA ALA A 61 11.43 -2.35 -9.07
C ALA A 61 11.58 -3.06 -7.70
N THR A 62 12.24 -2.39 -6.75
CA THR A 62 12.40 -2.86 -5.36
C THR A 62 11.05 -2.90 -4.65
N LEU A 63 10.25 -1.84 -4.78
CA LEU A 63 8.93 -1.76 -4.18
C LEU A 63 7.99 -2.83 -4.76
N ALA A 64 7.99 -3.03 -6.08
CA ALA A 64 7.21 -4.06 -6.74
C ALA A 64 7.55 -5.48 -6.23
N ASP A 65 8.84 -5.78 -6.03
CA ASP A 65 9.28 -7.05 -5.45
C ASP A 65 8.78 -7.22 -3.99
N ILE A 66 8.90 -6.18 -3.15
CA ILE A 66 8.39 -6.21 -1.78
C ILE A 66 6.89 -6.49 -1.75
N LEU A 67 6.10 -5.75 -2.54
CA LEU A 67 4.65 -5.91 -2.62
C LEU A 67 4.24 -7.28 -3.18
N HIS A 68 4.96 -7.79 -4.18
CA HIS A 68 4.76 -9.12 -4.73
C HIS A 68 5.04 -10.22 -3.68
N ARG A 69 6.18 -10.14 -2.97
CA ARG A 69 6.51 -11.09 -1.90
C ARG A 69 5.48 -11.05 -0.77
N HIS A 70 5.04 -9.85 -0.40
CA HIS A 70 4.01 -9.67 0.63
C HIS A 70 2.67 -10.29 0.22
N THR A 71 2.16 -9.95 -0.96
CA THR A 71 0.87 -10.50 -1.46
C THR A 71 0.91 -12.01 -1.65
N LYS A 72 2.05 -12.59 -2.02
CA LYS A 72 2.24 -14.04 -2.06
C LYS A 72 2.08 -14.67 -0.67
N ARG A 73 2.68 -14.08 0.37
CA ARG A 73 2.50 -14.55 1.76
C ARG A 73 1.06 -14.41 2.25
N LEU A 74 0.36 -13.33 1.89
CA LEU A 74 -1.06 -13.17 2.22
C LEU A 74 -1.90 -14.29 1.60
N LYS A 75 -1.61 -14.66 0.34
CA LYS A 75 -2.27 -15.79 -0.33
C LYS A 75 -2.09 -17.10 0.42
N GLU A 76 -0.89 -17.39 0.92
CA GLU A 76 -0.56 -18.62 1.65
C GLU A 76 -1.23 -18.69 3.03
N LYS A 77 -1.40 -17.54 3.71
CA LYS A 77 -1.88 -17.47 5.11
C LYS A 77 -3.39 -17.34 5.31
N GLY A 78 -4.16 -17.13 4.24
CA GLY A 78 -5.61 -16.91 4.36
C GLY A 78 -6.25 -16.20 3.18
N GLY A 79 -5.47 -15.79 2.18
CA GLY A 79 -6.01 -15.21 0.96
C GLY A 79 -6.46 -13.75 1.09
N ASP A 80 -5.99 -13.05 2.13
CA ASP A 80 -6.31 -11.64 2.28
C ASP A 80 -5.68 -10.80 1.15
N ASN A 81 -6.13 -9.56 1.00
CA ASN A 81 -5.78 -8.72 -0.13
C ASN A 81 -4.94 -7.51 0.29
N LEU A 82 -4.15 -7.01 -0.64
CA LEU A 82 -3.48 -5.73 -0.56
C LEU A 82 -3.93 -4.91 -1.77
N PHE A 83 -4.39 -3.70 -1.53
CA PHE A 83 -4.84 -2.81 -2.59
C PHE A 83 -3.90 -1.63 -2.74
N LEU A 84 -3.60 -1.24 -3.97
CA LEU A 84 -3.06 0.07 -4.29
C LEU A 84 -4.21 1.02 -4.57
N LEU A 85 -4.23 2.16 -3.87
CA LEU A 85 -5.20 3.23 -4.08
C LEU A 85 -4.55 4.25 -5.01
N SER A 86 -4.85 4.14 -6.31
CA SER A 86 -4.26 5.00 -7.34
C SER A 86 -4.83 6.41 -7.27
N GLY A 87 -3.94 7.40 -7.40
CA GLY A 87 -4.27 8.82 -7.25
C GLY A 87 -4.80 9.19 -5.87
N ALA A 88 -4.40 8.45 -4.82
CA ALA A 88 -5.00 8.58 -3.51
C ALA A 88 -4.45 9.71 -2.65
N ARG A 89 -5.35 10.28 -1.84
CA ARG A 89 -5.06 11.31 -0.84
C ARG A 89 -5.74 10.98 0.47
N ILE A 90 -5.03 11.22 1.57
CA ILE A 90 -5.58 11.15 2.92
C ILE A 90 -5.69 12.60 3.42
N ASN A 91 -6.89 13.04 3.78
CA ASN A 91 -7.23 14.45 4.00
C ASN A 91 -7.25 14.85 5.49
N THR A 92 -6.50 14.15 6.32
CA THR A 92 -6.37 14.40 7.76
C THR A 92 -4.93 14.12 8.16
N ASP A 93 -4.55 14.36 9.41
CA ASP A 93 -3.28 13.92 10.03
C ASP A 93 -3.52 13.00 11.23
N GLU A 94 -4.78 12.59 11.45
CA GLU A 94 -5.12 11.65 12.51
C GLU A 94 -4.56 10.24 12.24
N GLU A 95 -4.10 9.58 13.30
CA GLU A 95 -3.61 8.19 13.28
C GLU A 95 -4.75 7.19 12.99
N VAL A 96 -5.95 7.49 13.49
CA VAL A 96 -7.16 6.69 13.31
C VAL A 96 -8.11 7.43 12.38
N ILE A 97 -8.39 6.87 11.21
CA ILE A 97 -9.15 7.52 10.14
C ILE A 97 -10.40 6.72 9.74
N GLY A 98 -11.37 7.37 9.11
CA GLY A 98 -12.49 6.73 8.43
C GLY A 98 -12.29 6.66 6.92
N PHE A 99 -13.11 5.85 6.24
CA PHE A 99 -13.11 5.80 4.77
C PHE A 99 -13.38 7.16 4.11
N ARG A 100 -14.12 8.05 4.78
CA ARG A 100 -14.40 9.41 4.29
C ARG A 100 -13.15 10.29 4.18
N ASP A 101 -12.11 9.95 4.95
CA ASP A 101 -10.86 10.71 5.01
C ASP A 101 -9.89 10.28 3.91
N VAL A 102 -10.23 9.22 3.14
CA VAL A 102 -9.43 8.68 2.03
C VAL A 102 -10.17 8.89 0.72
N GLN A 103 -9.53 9.58 -0.21
CA GLN A 103 -9.99 9.69 -1.59
C GLN A 103 -9.03 8.91 -2.49
N CYS A 104 -9.56 8.23 -3.50
CA CYS A 104 -8.77 7.59 -4.55
C CYS A 104 -9.54 7.61 -5.87
N GLN A 105 -8.82 7.55 -6.98
CA GLN A 105 -9.44 7.44 -8.30
C GLN A 105 -9.83 5.99 -8.58
N LYS A 106 -8.94 5.06 -8.19
CA LYS A 106 -9.12 3.63 -8.44
C LYS A 106 -8.51 2.83 -7.29
N GLN A 107 -9.21 1.77 -6.90
CA GLN A 107 -8.69 0.75 -6.00
C GLN A 107 -8.27 -0.47 -6.82
N VAL A 108 -6.98 -0.81 -6.78
CA VAL A 108 -6.39 -1.91 -7.57
C VAL A 108 -5.94 -3.03 -6.64
N SER A 109 -6.56 -4.20 -6.78
CA SER A 109 -6.13 -5.41 -6.05
C SER A 109 -4.77 -5.89 -6.57
N LEU A 110 -3.81 -6.07 -5.67
CA LEU A 110 -2.50 -6.64 -5.98
C LEU A 110 -2.48 -8.18 -5.88
N LYS A 111 -3.52 -8.79 -5.28
CA LYS A 111 -3.62 -10.24 -5.17
C LYS A 111 -3.55 -10.94 -6.52
N GLY A 112 -2.60 -11.87 -6.63
CA GLY A 112 -2.41 -12.73 -7.82
C GLY A 112 -1.65 -12.06 -8.97
N LYS A 113 -1.24 -10.80 -8.83
CA LYS A 113 -0.42 -10.10 -9.81
C LYS A 113 1.04 -10.55 -9.73
N SER A 114 1.68 -10.62 -10.88
CA SER A 114 3.13 -10.80 -10.98
C SER A 114 3.88 -9.54 -10.53
N GLN A 115 5.17 -9.68 -10.22
CA GLN A 115 6.04 -8.53 -9.92
C GLN A 115 6.05 -7.51 -11.06
N GLY A 116 6.07 -7.97 -12.32
CA GLY A 116 6.05 -7.09 -13.50
C GLY A 116 4.78 -6.25 -13.58
N GLU A 117 3.61 -6.88 -13.43
CA GLU A 117 2.33 -6.16 -13.40
C GLU A 117 2.25 -5.15 -12.25
N ILE A 118 2.81 -5.48 -11.08
CA ILE A 118 2.86 -4.53 -9.95
C ILE A 118 3.77 -3.35 -10.30
N GLY A 119 4.90 -3.60 -10.95
CA GLY A 119 5.80 -2.55 -11.45
C GLY A 119 5.09 -1.60 -12.42
N GLU A 120 4.40 -2.14 -13.43
CA GLU A 120 3.62 -1.34 -14.40
C GLU A 120 2.58 -0.46 -13.69
N ILE A 121 1.85 -1.00 -12.71
CA ILE A 121 0.87 -0.22 -11.92
C ILE A 121 1.54 0.93 -11.15
N LEU A 122 2.72 0.69 -10.58
CA LEU A 122 3.47 1.71 -9.83
C LEU A 122 4.02 2.80 -10.77
N GLU A 123 4.47 2.43 -11.97
CA GLU A 123 4.93 3.38 -12.99
C GLU A 123 3.79 4.27 -13.50
N GLU A 124 2.60 3.69 -13.72
CA GLU A 124 1.39 4.44 -14.08
C GLU A 124 1.03 5.47 -13.00
N ASP A 125 1.11 5.10 -11.72
CA ASP A 125 0.79 5.99 -10.60
C ASP A 125 1.88 7.06 -10.35
N ALA A 126 3.13 6.80 -10.78
CA ALA A 126 4.24 7.75 -10.70
C ALA A 126 4.18 8.85 -11.79
N GLY A 127 3.57 8.55 -12.93
CA GLY A 127 3.54 9.41 -14.12
C GLY A 127 2.26 10.21 -14.34
N GLY A 128 1.28 10.10 -13.42
CA GLY A 128 -0.04 10.75 -13.48
C GLY A 128 -0.09 12.19 -12.95
#